data_AF-A0A2E8A7T0-F1
#
_entry.id   AF-A0A2E8A7T0-F1
#
_cell.length_a   1.000
_cell.length_b   1.000
_cell.length_c   1.000
_cell.angle_alpha   90.00
_cell.angle_beta   90.00
_cell.angle_gamma   90.00
#
_symmetry.space_group_name_H-M   'P 1'
#
loop_
_entity.id
_entity.type
_entity.pdbx_description
1 polymer ?
#
loop_
_entity_poly.entity_id
_entity_poly.type
_entity_poly.pdbx_seq_one_letter_code
_entity_poly.pdbx_strand_id
1 'polypeptide(L)'
;MGQRVNIQYSVELEDLEDEVNRLFEQAMRELERGLLVGGTPVVNLGTEGLDKIDSFRQNLAKVDIMLGDVQNIIEGYIRFKTKPPPDREIPFQQTSDELEVEQLEDQITKFKEMFSAQPDQKPEESN
;
A
#
# COMPACT_ATOMS: atom_id res chain seq x y z
N MET A 1 -6.46 -23.09 1.62
CA MET A 1 -6.72 -21.69 1.99
C MET A 1 -5.36 -21.01 2.13
N GLY A 2 -5.01 -20.05 1.27
CA GLY A 2 -3.70 -19.39 1.32
C GLY A 2 -3.75 -18.20 2.27
N GLN A 3 -2.96 -18.24 3.35
CA GLN A 3 -2.82 -17.11 4.27
C GLN A 3 -1.91 -16.05 3.64
N ARG A 4 -2.41 -14.82 3.52
CA ARG A 4 -1.63 -13.67 3.05
C ARG A 4 -1.10 -12.92 4.26
N VAL A 5 0.18 -12.57 4.23
CA VAL A 5 0.86 -11.79 5.27
C VAL A 5 1.24 -10.45 4.66
N ASN A 6 0.94 -9.35 5.34
CA ASN A 6 1.35 -8.02 4.90
C ASN A 6 2.66 -7.67 5.63
N ILE A 7 3.70 -7.30 4.88
CA ILE A 7 5.01 -6.98 5.45
C ILE A 7 5.29 -5.52 5.17
N GLN A 8 5.56 -4.76 6.24
CA GLN A 8 5.93 -3.35 6.17
C GLN A 8 7.41 -3.22 6.49
N TYR A 9 8.13 -2.51 5.61
CA TYR A 9 9.52 -2.14 5.81
C TYR A 9 9.59 -0.63 6.02
N SER A 10 10.43 -0.19 6.95
CA SER A 10 10.69 1.22 7.25
C SER A 10 12.17 1.51 7.07
N VAL A 11 12.50 2.68 6.54
CA VAL A 11 13.85 3.20 6.40
C VAL A 11 13.92 4.59 7.02
N GLU A 12 15.06 4.93 7.62
CA GLU A 12 15.29 6.28 8.14
C GLU A 12 15.42 7.27 6.98
N LEU A 13 14.96 8.52 7.20
CA LEU A 13 15.01 9.54 6.15
C LEU A 13 16.43 9.90 5.73
N GLU A 14 17.40 9.71 6.63
CA GLU A 14 18.83 9.96 6.38
C GLU A 14 19.42 8.92 5.41
N ASP A 15 18.95 7.67 5.49
CA ASP A 15 19.38 6.54 4.65
C ASP A 15 18.50 6.35 3.40
N LEU A 16 17.45 7.17 3.24
CA LEU A 16 16.44 6.99 2.19
C LEU A 16 17.03 7.05 0.79
N GLU A 17 17.97 7.96 0.55
CA GLU A 17 18.63 8.11 -0.74
C GLU A 17 19.43 6.85 -1.11
N ASP A 18 20.19 6.32 -0.16
CA ASP A 18 20.96 5.08 -0.35
C ASP A 18 20.04 3.89 -0.61
N GLU A 19 18.93 3.78 0.11
CA GLU A 19 17.95 2.71 -0.08
C GLU A 19 17.25 2.80 -1.43
N VAL A 20 16.86 4.01 -1.87
CA VAL A 20 16.30 4.25 -3.20
C VAL A 20 17.28 3.84 -4.29
N ASN A 21 18.56 4.23 -4.16
CA ASN A 21 19.60 3.84 -5.09
C ASN A 21 19.80 2.32 -5.10
N ARG A 22 19.81 1.67 -3.93
CA ARG A 22 19.91 0.21 -3.80
C ARG A 22 18.77 -0.51 -4.53
N LEU A 23 17.54 -0.04 -4.35
CA LEU A 23 16.36 -0.61 -5.02
C LEU A 23 16.41 -0.39 -6.54
N PHE A 24 16.83 0.80 -6.98
CA PHE A 24 16.99 1.11 -8.39
C PHE A 24 18.07 0.24 -9.05
N GLU A 25 19.23 0.10 -8.41
CA GLU A 25 20.29 -0.82 -8.86
C GLU A 25 19.79 -2.26 -8.98
N GLN A 26 18.98 -2.71 -8.01
CA GLN A 26 18.39 -4.03 -8.03
C GLN A 26 17.47 -4.21 -9.25
N ALA A 27 16.66 -3.20 -9.59
CA ALA A 27 15.81 -3.22 -10.78
C ALA A 27 16.63 -3.24 -12.07
N MET A 28 17.72 -2.47 -12.15
CA MET A 28 18.62 -2.48 -13.31
C MET A 28 19.33 -3.83 -13.48
N ARG A 29 19.78 -4.46 -12.40
CA ARG A 29 20.38 -5.81 -12.46
C ARG A 29 19.38 -6.86 -12.95
N GLU A 30 18.11 -6.76 -12.56
CA GLU A 30 17.06 -7.65 -13.08
C GLU A 30 16.77 -7.40 -14.57
N LEU A 31 16.81 -6.15 -15.01
CA LEU A 31 16.68 -5.80 -16.43
C LEU A 31 17.85 -6.37 -17.24
N GLU A 32 19.08 -6.19 -16.77
CA GLU A 32 20.29 -6.72 -17.41
C GLU A 32 20.28 -8.25 -17.49
N ARG A 33 19.78 -8.95 -16.46
CA ARG A 33 19.60 -10.41 -16.50
C ARG A 33 18.61 -10.84 -17.58
N GLY A 34 17.59 -10.02 -17.84
CA GLY A 34 16.59 -10.26 -18.89
C GLY A 34 17.11 -9.96 -20.30
N LEU A 35 18.14 -9.13 -20.43
CA LEU A 35 18.81 -8.83 -21.69
C LEU A 35 19.82 -9.95 -21.98
N LEU A 36 19.64 -10.65 -23.10
CA LEU A 36 20.59 -11.68 -23.56
C LEU A 36 21.98 -11.06 -23.71
N VAL A 37 22.93 -11.50 -22.89
CA VAL A 37 24.31 -11.02 -22.88
C VAL A 37 24.93 -11.19 -24.28
N GLY A 38 25.17 -10.07 -24.97
CA GLY A 38 26.13 -10.01 -26.08
C GLY A 38 25.61 -10.27 -27.50
N GLY A 39 24.32 -10.12 -27.79
CA GLY A 39 23.83 -10.20 -29.17
C GLY A 39 22.45 -9.58 -29.38
N THR A 40 22.12 -9.23 -30.62
CA THR A 40 20.76 -8.81 -30.99
C THR A 40 19.82 -9.98 -30.72
N PRO A 41 18.80 -9.85 -29.85
CA PRO A 41 17.89 -10.95 -29.55
C PRO A 41 17.16 -11.41 -30.82
N VAL A 42 17.36 -12.67 -31.22
CA VAL A 42 16.67 -13.28 -32.36
C VAL A 42 15.50 -14.11 -31.85
N VAL A 43 14.32 -13.81 -32.38
CA VAL A 43 13.09 -14.57 -32.11
C VAL A 43 12.77 -15.40 -33.36
N ASN A 44 12.61 -16.71 -33.17
CA ASN A 44 12.20 -17.61 -34.24
C ASN A 44 10.67 -17.59 -34.39
N LEU A 45 10.16 -17.75 -35.61
CA LEU A 45 8.72 -17.94 -35.84
C LEU A 45 8.35 -19.39 -35.50
N GLY A 46 8.00 -19.61 -34.23
CA GLY A 46 7.60 -20.91 -33.69
C GLY A 46 7.21 -20.80 -32.21
N THR A 47 6.82 -21.93 -31.61
CA THR A 47 6.43 -21.98 -30.18
C THR A 47 7.56 -21.53 -29.26
N GLU A 48 8.80 -21.90 -29.56
CA GLU A 48 9.99 -21.45 -28.80
C GLU A 48 10.17 -19.92 -28.83
N GLY A 49 9.75 -19.26 -29.91
CA GLY A 49 9.77 -17.81 -30.02
C GLY A 49 8.70 -17.15 -29.15
N LEU A 50 7.51 -17.75 -29.08
CA LEU A 50 6.44 -17.29 -28.19
C LEU A 50 6.85 -17.42 -26.72
N ASP A 51 7.43 -18.56 -26.32
CA ASP A 51 7.89 -18.78 -24.94
C ASP A 51 8.98 -17.77 -24.53
N LYS A 52 9.88 -17.43 -25.45
CA LYS A 52 10.91 -16.39 -25.23
C LYS A 52 10.29 -15.01 -25.06
N ILE A 53 9.32 -14.65 -25.89
CA ILE A 53 8.60 -13.36 -25.77
C ILE A 53 7.89 -13.29 -24.42
N ASP A 54 7.16 -14.34 -24.04
CA ASP A 54 6.40 -14.34 -22.79
C ASP A 54 7.33 -14.27 -21.57
N SER A 55 8.44 -15.00 -21.58
CA SER A 55 9.47 -14.92 -20.53
C SER A 55 10.05 -13.50 -20.43
N PHE A 56 10.35 -12.87 -21.57
CA PHE A 56 10.86 -11.50 -21.60
C PHE A 56 9.82 -10.50 -21.06
N ARG A 57 8.55 -10.65 -21.45
CA ARG A 57 7.45 -9.80 -20.94
C ARG A 57 7.28 -9.94 -19.43
N GLN A 58 7.36 -11.14 -18.88
CA GLN A 58 7.28 -11.36 -17.44
C GLN A 58 8.44 -10.70 -16.70
N ASN A 59 9.66 -10.80 -17.24
CA ASN A 59 10.82 -10.12 -16.68
C ASN A 59 10.66 -8.60 -16.70
N LEU A 60 10.18 -8.03 -17.80
CA LEU A 60 9.89 -6.59 -17.89
C LEU A 60 8.82 -6.15 -16.89
N ALA A 61 7.74 -6.93 -16.74
CA ALA A 61 6.70 -6.62 -15.75
C ALA A 61 7.24 -6.61 -14.32
N LYS A 62 8.16 -7.52 -13.99
CA LYS A 62 8.84 -7.53 -12.69
C LYS A 62 9.67 -6.27 -12.47
N VAL A 63 10.46 -5.86 -13.48
CA VAL A 63 11.26 -4.62 -13.41
C VAL A 63 10.36 -3.40 -13.25
N ASP A 64 9.25 -3.33 -13.99
CA ASP A 64 8.28 -2.24 -13.92
C ASP A 64 7.69 -2.09 -12.52
N ILE A 65 7.29 -3.20 -11.88
CA ILE A 65 6.82 -3.19 -10.48
C ILE A 65 7.88 -2.63 -9.53
N MET A 66 9.14 -3.08 -9.66
CA MET A 66 10.24 -2.60 -8.82
C MET A 66 10.51 -1.10 -9.02
N LEU A 67 10.45 -0.60 -10.25
CA LEU A 67 10.60 0.82 -10.55
C LEU A 67 9.40 1.63 -10.03
N GLY A 68 8.20 1.06 -10.08
CA GLY A 68 7.00 1.65 -9.47
C GLY A 68 7.18 1.85 -7.97
N ASP A 69 7.76 0.89 -7.25
CA ASP A 69 8.07 1.03 -5.83
C ASP A 69 9.06 2.17 -5.57
N VAL A 70 10.14 2.25 -6.37
CA VAL A 70 11.11 3.36 -6.30
C VAL A 70 10.44 4.72 -6.53
N GLN A 71 9.59 4.82 -7.56
CA GLN A 71 8.85 6.05 -7.86
C GLN A 71 7.94 6.44 -6.68
N ASN A 72 7.19 5.50 -6.12
CA ASN A 72 6.29 5.75 -5.00
C ASN A 72 7.04 6.31 -3.78
N ILE A 73 8.24 5.79 -3.50
CA ILE A 73 9.11 6.27 -2.41
C ILE A 73 9.54 7.72 -2.67
N ILE A 74 10.03 8.01 -3.88
CA ILE A 74 10.47 9.36 -4.26
C ILE A 74 9.32 10.36 -4.18
N GLU A 75 8.14 10.00 -4.69
CA GLU A 75 6.94 10.84 -4.59
C GLU A 75 6.55 11.10 -3.13
N GLY A 76 6.60 10.08 -2.28
CA GLY A 76 6.36 10.20 -0.84
C GLY A 76 7.30 11.20 -0.18
N TYR A 77 8.59 11.13 -0.50
CA TYR A 77 9.61 12.06 0.00
C TYR A 77 9.38 13.50 -0.49
N ILE A 78 9.08 13.70 -1.78
CA ILE A 78 8.79 15.03 -2.33
C ILE A 78 7.58 15.64 -1.63
N ARG A 79 6.50 14.86 -1.45
CA ARG A 79 5.30 15.31 -0.71
C ARG A 79 5.62 15.66 0.73
N PHE A 80 6.49 14.90 1.40
CA PHE A 80 6.95 15.20 2.75
C PHE A 80 7.72 16.54 2.81
N LYS A 81 8.59 16.82 1.85
CA LYS A 81 9.39 18.06 1.80
C LYS A 81 8.61 19.30 1.35
N THR A 82 7.56 19.14 0.55
CA THR A 82 6.84 20.26 -0.09
C THR A 82 5.57 20.68 0.66
N LYS A 83 5.06 19.84 1.56
CA LYS A 83 3.94 20.22 2.43
C LYS A 83 4.45 21.14 3.54
N PRO A 84 3.73 22.24 3.85
CA PRO A 84 4.03 23.03 5.04
C PRO A 84 3.98 22.10 6.27
N PRO A 85 4.80 22.37 7.31
CA PRO A 85 4.79 21.55 8.52
C PRO A 85 3.34 21.47 9.00
N PRO A 86 2.78 20.27 9.18
CA PRO A 86 1.44 20.15 9.71
C PRO A 86 1.42 20.87 11.06
N ASP A 87 0.47 21.79 11.24
CA ASP A 87 0.01 22.12 12.59
C ASP A 87 -0.40 20.79 13.22
N ARG A 88 0.46 20.25 14.09
CA ARG A 88 0.29 19.08 14.98
C ARG A 88 -0.59 17.91 14.50
N GLU A 89 0.01 16.73 14.63
CA GLU A 89 -0.59 15.39 14.51
C GLU A 89 -1.02 15.04 13.09
N ILE A 90 -0.14 14.30 12.41
CA ILE A 90 -0.53 13.50 11.28
C ILE A 90 -1.08 12.19 11.86
N PRO A 91 -2.37 11.85 11.77
CA PRO A 91 -2.73 10.46 11.68
C PRO A 91 -2.38 10.07 10.24
N PHE A 92 -1.13 9.66 10.04
CA PHE A 92 -0.81 8.91 8.84
C PHE A 92 -1.43 7.54 9.09
N GLN A 93 -2.24 7.09 8.12
CA GLN A 93 -3.02 5.85 8.15
C GLN A 93 -4.39 6.07 8.80
N GLN A 94 -5.45 6.10 7.98
CA GLN A 94 -6.74 5.56 8.43
C GLN A 94 -6.51 4.06 8.66
N THR A 95 -5.87 3.72 9.78
CA THR A 95 -5.85 2.35 10.27
C THR A 95 -7.28 1.96 10.58
N SER A 96 -7.55 0.66 10.48
CA SER A 96 -8.81 0.03 10.89
C SER A 96 -9.31 0.50 12.26
N ASP A 97 -8.40 0.93 13.12
CA ASP A 97 -8.64 1.47 14.46
C ASP A 97 -9.51 2.74 14.46
N GLU A 98 -9.37 3.65 13.49
CA GLU A 98 -10.15 4.91 13.44
C GLU A 98 -11.63 4.64 13.09
N LEU A 99 -11.87 3.65 12.22
CA LEU A 99 -13.21 3.14 11.90
C LEU A 99 -13.81 2.33 13.06
N GLU A 100 -12.99 1.62 13.83
CA GLU A 100 -13.45 0.95 15.06
C GLU A 100 -13.84 1.97 16.13
N VAL A 101 -13.07 3.04 16.33
CA VAL A 101 -13.39 4.08 17.33
C VAL A 101 -14.72 4.77 17.01
N GLU A 102 -14.96 5.16 15.75
CA GLU A 102 -16.24 5.75 15.32
C GLU A 102 -17.41 4.78 15.57
N GLN A 103 -17.23 3.48 15.28
CA GLN A 103 -18.24 2.46 15.55
C GLN A 103 -18.47 2.20 17.04
N LEU A 104 -17.44 2.32 17.88
CA LEU A 104 -17.56 2.22 19.34
C LEU A 104 -18.30 3.43 19.92
N GLU A 105 -18.07 4.64 19.40
CA GLU A 105 -18.76 5.85 19.83
C GLU A 105 -20.26 5.82 19.49
N ASP A 106 -20.61 5.33 18.30
CA ASP A 106 -22.00 5.09 17.89
C ASP A 106 -22.69 4.04 18.78
N GLN A 107 -21.98 2.95 19.11
CA GLN A 107 -22.51 1.92 20.02
C GLN A 107 -22.74 2.46 21.43
N ILE A 108 -21.82 3.28 21.97
CA ILE A 108 -21.97 3.90 23.29
C ILE A 108 -23.15 4.88 23.30
N THR A 109 -23.36 5.65 22.23
CA THR A 109 -24.49 6.57 22.09
C THR A 109 -25.81 5.81 22.07
N LYS A 110 -25.89 4.76 21.25
CA LYS A 110 -27.07 3.88 21.17
C LYS A 110 -27.35 3.17 22.50
N PHE A 111 -26.31 2.77 23.23
CA PHE A 111 -26.44 2.17 24.55
C PHE A 111 -26.95 3.18 25.58
N LYS A 112 -26.46 4.43 25.57
CA LYS A 112 -26.97 5.51 26.43
C LYS A 112 -28.44 5.84 26.14
N GLU A 113 -28.87 5.83 24.88
CA GLU A 113 -30.27 6.03 24.50
C GLU A 113 -31.19 4.91 25.01
N MET A 114 -30.73 3.66 24.99
CA MET A 114 -31.51 2.54 25.55
C MET A 114 -31.67 2.64 27.07
N PHE A 115 -30.69 3.20 27.78
CA PHE A 115 -30.75 3.40 29.24
C PHE A 115 -31.48 4.69 29.65
N SER A 116 -31.56 5.70 28.78
CA SER A 116 -32.38 6.89 29.04
C SER A 116 -33.86 6.68 28.71
N ALA A 117 -34.22 5.62 27.96
CA ALA A 117 -35.59 5.32 27.55
C ALA A 117 -36.43 4.50 28.57
N GLN A 118 -35.89 4.10 29.72
CA GLN A 118 -36.66 3.58 30.86
C GLN A 118 -35.96 3.98 32.17
N PRO A 119 -36.60 4.69 33.12
CA PRO A 119 -37.93 4.36 33.66
C PRO A 119 -38.86 5.57 33.91
N ASP A 120 -40.14 5.44 33.55
CA ASP A 120 -41.26 5.72 34.46
C ASP A 120 -42.57 5.35 33.75
N GLN A 121 -42.91 4.06 33.82
CA GLN A 121 -44.28 3.63 33.61
C GLN A 121 -45.13 4.10 34.80
N LYS A 122 -45.89 5.17 34.61
CA LYS A 122 -47.21 5.30 35.23
C LYS A 122 -48.24 5.51 34.11
N PRO A 123 -49.03 4.48 33.75
CA PRO A 123 -50.25 4.68 33.00
C PRO A 123 -51.36 5.16 33.96
N GLU A 124 -52.38 5.79 33.38
CA GLU A 124 -53.71 6.19 33.89
C GLU A 124 -53.94 7.68 33.59
N GLU A 125 -55.00 8.11 32.90
CA GLU A 125 -56.31 7.48 32.75
C GLU A 125 -57.04 8.04 31.51
N SER A 126 -57.95 7.21 31.01
CA SER A 126 -58.86 7.43 29.90
C SER A 126 -59.79 8.64 30.07
N ASN A 127 -60.25 9.17 28.93
CA ASN A 127 -61.68 9.36 28.71
C ASN A 127 -62.02 9.24 27.21
#